data_AF-A0A354B0Y9-F1
#
_entry.id   AF-A0A354B0Y9-F1
#
_cell.length_a   1.000
_cell.length_b   1.000
_cell.length_c   1.000
_cell.angle_alpha   90.00
_cell.angle_beta   90.00
_cell.angle_gamma   90.00
#
_symmetry.space_group_name_H-M   'P 1'
#
loop_
_entity.id
_entity.type
_entity.pdbx_description
1 polymer ?
#
loop_
_entity_poly.entity_id
_entity_poly.type
_entity_poly.pdbx_seq_one_letter_code
_entity_poly.pdbx_strand_id
1 'polypeptide(L)'
;TLARRIKAMQAWLDNPVLMEADADAEYAAVIEIDLDQLSEPILACPNDPDNVKLLSDVAGERIDEVFIGSCMTNIGHYRAAATVLEGQGANQARLWVCPPTR
;
A
#
# COMPACT_ATOMS: atom_id res chain seq x y z
N THR A 1 21.61 -18.22 9.72
CA THR A 1 21.36 -19.12 8.57
C THR A 1 19.88 -19.44 8.48
N LEU A 2 19.39 -19.90 7.32
CA LEU A 2 17.96 -20.20 7.09
C LEU A 2 17.44 -21.29 8.05
N ALA A 3 18.22 -22.35 8.29
CA ALA A 3 17.83 -23.45 9.20
C ALA A 3 17.51 -22.98 10.63
N ARG A 4 18.27 -22.01 11.16
CA ARG A 4 17.99 -21.42 12.49
C ARG A 4 16.67 -20.66 12.49
N ARG A 5 16.35 -19.94 11.41
CA ARG A 5 15.10 -19.17 11.29
C ARG A 5 13.88 -20.07 11.17
N ILE A 6 13.97 -21.16 10.40
CA ILE A 6 12.90 -22.17 10.27
C ILE A 6 12.55 -22.74 11.65
N LYS A 7 13.55 -23.18 12.42
CA LYS A 7 13.32 -23.71 13.79
C LYS A 7 12.67 -22.68 14.72
N ALA A 8 13.12 -21.42 14.65
CA ALA A 8 12.53 -20.35 15.45
C ALA A 8 11.07 -20.04 15.06
N MET A 9 10.73 -20.09 13.77
CA MET A 9 9.35 -19.92 13.30
C MET A 9 8.46 -21.08 13.74
N GLN A 10 8.93 -22.33 13.65
CA GLN A 10 8.18 -23.48 14.16
C GLN A 10 7.91 -23.37 15.66
N ALA A 11 8.92 -22.99 16.44
CA ALA A 11 8.76 -22.81 17.88
C ALA A 11 7.72 -21.73 18.24
N TRP A 12 7.63 -20.65 17.44
CA TRP A 12 6.58 -19.65 17.61
C TRP A 12 5.20 -20.19 17.18
N LEU A 13 5.11 -20.98 16.10
CA LEU A 13 3.85 -21.60 15.67
C LEU A 13 3.31 -22.62 16.70
N ASP A 14 4.20 -23.31 17.40
CA ASP A 14 3.83 -24.26 18.47
C ASP A 14 3.35 -23.54 19.75
N ASN A 15 3.67 -22.25 19.91
CA ASN A 15 3.22 -21.39 21.01
C ASN A 15 3.02 -19.93 20.54
N PRO A 16 1.92 -19.65 19.81
CA PRO A 16 1.74 -18.39 19.07
C PRO A 16 1.27 -17.27 20.00
N VAL A 17 2.23 -16.67 20.71
CA VAL A 17 1.98 -15.53 21.59
C VAL A 17 2.31 -14.24 20.84
N LEU A 18 1.35 -13.32 20.84
CA LEU A 18 1.53 -11.94 20.41
C LEU A 18 1.62 -11.04 21.65
N MET A 19 2.43 -9.99 21.56
CA MET A 19 2.42 -8.92 22.55
C MET A 19 1.25 -7.98 22.23
N GLU A 20 0.62 -7.44 23.26
CA GLU A 20 -0.43 -6.43 23.17
C GLU A 20 0.02 -5.19 23.96
N ALA A 21 -0.50 -4.03 23.59
CA ALA A 21 -0.27 -2.82 24.36
C ALA A 21 -1.03 -2.92 25.71
N ASP A 22 -0.44 -2.36 26.76
CA ASP A 22 -1.13 -2.25 28.04
C ASP A 22 -2.37 -1.36 27.92
N ALA A 23 -3.43 -1.67 28.67
CA ALA A 23 -4.69 -0.93 28.61
C ALA A 23 -4.58 0.53 29.10
N ASP A 24 -3.52 0.85 29.83
CA ASP A 24 -3.19 2.16 30.40
C ASP A 24 -1.94 2.79 29.75
N ALA A 25 -1.54 2.34 28.57
CA ALA A 25 -0.44 2.94 27.82
C ALA A 25 -0.71 4.43 27.51
N GLU A 26 0.24 5.29 27.84
CA GLU A 26 0.16 6.74 27.57
C GLU A 26 0.81 7.10 26.23
N TYR A 27 0.16 7.98 25.47
CA TYR A 27 0.63 8.44 24.15
C TYR A 27 0.76 9.97 24.15
N ALA A 28 1.77 10.49 23.43
CA ALA A 28 1.95 11.95 23.28
C ALA A 28 0.81 12.62 22.49
N ALA A 29 0.17 11.88 21.59
CA ALA A 29 -1.01 12.29 20.85
C ALA A 29 -1.80 11.04 20.40
N VAL A 30 -3.12 11.19 20.27
CA VAL A 30 -4.02 10.19 19.68
C VAL A 30 -4.75 10.86 18.53
N ILE A 31 -4.65 10.26 17.34
CA ILE A 31 -5.34 10.73 16.13
C ILE A 31 -6.30 9.62 15.71
N GLU A 32 -7.59 9.86 15.86
CA GLU A 32 -8.64 8.93 15.43
C GLU A 32 -9.05 9.26 13.99
N ILE A 33 -9.09 8.23 13.15
CA ILE A 33 -9.46 8.35 11.73
C ILE A 33 -10.74 7.55 11.52
N ASP A 34 -11.83 8.24 11.20
CA ASP A 34 -13.11 7.64 10.84
C ASP A 34 -13.09 7.23 9.36
N LEU A 35 -13.16 5.92 9.10
CA LEU A 35 -13.08 5.38 7.74
C LEU A 35 -14.32 5.71 6.91
N ASP A 36 -15.47 5.99 7.53
CA ASP A 36 -16.70 6.37 6.81
C ASP A 36 -16.60 7.77 6.20
N GLN A 37 -15.64 8.58 6.68
CA GLN A 37 -15.36 9.91 6.13
C GLN A 37 -14.44 9.89 4.91
N LEU A 38 -13.83 8.73 4.59
CA LEU A 38 -12.96 8.56 3.42
C LEU A 38 -13.79 8.23 2.18
N SER A 39 -14.38 9.25 1.57
CA SER A 39 -15.26 9.09 0.39
C SER A 39 -14.52 8.99 -0.95
N GLU A 40 -13.25 9.36 -1.00
CA GLU A 40 -12.48 9.49 -2.24
C GLU A 40 -11.02 9.02 -2.08
N PRO A 41 -10.34 8.63 -3.18
CA PRO A 41 -8.91 8.37 -3.15
C PRO A 41 -8.11 9.62 -2.75
N ILE A 42 -7.04 9.39 -2.00
CA ILE A 42 -6.14 10.41 -1.49
C ILE A 42 -4.77 10.25 -2.17
N LEU A 43 -4.19 11.35 -2.65
CA LEU A 43 -2.93 11.35 -3.39
C LEU A 43 -1.91 12.28 -2.73
N ALA A 44 -0.66 11.84 -2.67
CA ALA A 44 0.47 12.72 -2.41
C ALA A 44 0.85 13.45 -3.71
N CYS A 45 0.89 14.78 -3.65
CA CYS A 45 1.19 15.63 -4.80
C CYS A 45 2.70 15.66 -5.12
N PRO A 46 3.09 16.12 -6.33
CA PRO A 46 4.47 16.05 -6.77
C PRO A 46 5.47 16.67 -5.79
N ASN A 47 6.56 15.93 -5.55
CA ASN A 47 7.78 16.35 -4.86
C ASN A 47 7.69 16.52 -3.34
N ASP A 48 6.55 16.22 -2.72
CA ASP A 48 6.39 16.29 -1.26
C ASP A 48 5.40 15.20 -0.77
N PRO A 49 5.87 14.18 -0.01
CA PRO A 49 5.00 13.13 0.50
C PRO A 49 3.93 13.63 1.48
N ASP A 50 4.14 14.79 2.13
CA ASP A 50 3.19 15.36 3.09
C ASP A 50 2.15 16.30 2.43
N ASN A 51 2.34 16.63 1.13
CA ASN A 51 1.39 17.43 0.36
C ASN A 51 0.24 16.57 -0.16
N VAL A 52 -0.68 16.24 0.72
CA VAL A 52 -1.78 15.29 0.47
C VAL A 52 -3.06 16.00 0.03
N LYS A 53 -3.69 15.53 -1.06
CA LYS A 53 -4.95 16.07 -1.62
C LYS A 53 -5.94 14.99 -2.01
N LEU A 54 -7.21 15.36 -2.12
CA LEU A 54 -8.26 14.48 -2.67
C LEU A 54 -8.10 14.36 -4.19
N LEU A 55 -8.57 13.24 -4.75
CA LEU A 55 -8.58 13.05 -6.20
C LEU A 55 -9.31 14.18 -6.93
N SER A 56 -10.45 14.62 -6.39
CA SER A 56 -11.25 15.73 -6.94
C SER A 56 -10.45 17.01 -7.19
N ASP A 57 -9.45 17.29 -6.35
CA ASP A 57 -8.69 18.55 -6.38
C ASP A 57 -7.63 18.58 -7.49
N VAL A 58 -7.24 17.40 -7.99
CA VAL A 58 -6.13 17.23 -8.95
C VAL A 58 -6.55 16.43 -10.19
N ALA A 59 -7.81 16.02 -10.27
CA ALA A 59 -8.34 15.28 -11.40
C ALA A 59 -8.20 16.08 -12.71
N GLY A 60 -7.84 15.37 -13.78
CA GLY A 60 -7.64 15.97 -15.11
C GLY A 60 -6.20 16.38 -15.41
N GLU A 61 -5.29 16.28 -14.43
CA GLU A 61 -3.86 16.47 -14.68
C GLU A 61 -3.32 15.44 -15.68
N ARG A 62 -2.44 15.89 -16.58
CA ARG A 62 -1.88 15.02 -17.60
C ARG A 62 -0.84 14.09 -16.99
N ILE A 63 -0.95 12.80 -17.29
CA ILE A 63 -0.01 11.77 -16.86
C ILE A 63 0.74 11.22 -18.06
N ASP A 64 2.05 11.39 -18.09
CA ASP A 64 2.90 10.85 -19.16
C ASP A 64 3.41 9.44 -18.85
N GLU A 65 3.68 9.12 -17.58
CA GLU A 65 4.19 7.81 -17.14
C GLU A 65 3.55 7.34 -15.83
N VAL A 66 3.38 6.03 -15.69
CA VAL A 66 2.83 5.38 -14.49
C VAL A 66 3.72 4.21 -14.08
N PHE A 67 4.00 4.08 -12.78
CA PHE A 67 4.79 2.99 -12.22
C PHE A 67 3.98 2.18 -11.19
N ILE A 68 3.98 0.85 -11.35
CA ILE A 68 3.36 -0.10 -10.42
C ILE A 68 4.42 -1.14 -10.03
N GLY A 69 5.04 -0.98 -8.84
CA GLY A 69 6.01 -1.99 -8.40
C GLY A 69 7.03 -1.65 -7.33
N SER A 70 6.65 -0.93 -6.29
CA SER A 70 7.53 -0.75 -5.13
C SER A 70 7.38 -1.92 -4.13
N CYS A 71 8.08 -1.86 -2.99
CA CYS A 71 7.84 -2.80 -1.89
C CYS A 71 6.43 -2.70 -1.28
N MET A 72 5.69 -1.63 -1.57
CA MET A 72 4.32 -1.43 -1.10
C MET A 72 3.31 -2.31 -1.85
N THR A 73 3.69 -2.87 -3.00
CA THR A 73 2.80 -3.72 -3.80
C THR A 73 2.96 -5.20 -3.43
N ASN A 74 1.90 -5.96 -3.74
CA ASN A 74 1.82 -7.41 -3.61
C ASN A 74 0.97 -7.94 -4.77
N ILE A 75 0.89 -9.26 -4.94
CA ILE A 75 0.21 -9.88 -6.10
C ILE A 75 -1.24 -9.41 -6.32
N GLY A 76 -1.96 -9.04 -5.26
CA GLY A 76 -3.32 -8.52 -5.35
C GLY A 76 -3.41 -7.23 -6.16
N HIS A 77 -2.45 -6.32 -5.99
CA HIS A 77 -2.42 -5.04 -6.70
C HIS A 77 -2.25 -5.21 -8.22
N TYR A 78 -1.42 -6.16 -8.66
CA TYR A 78 -1.22 -6.44 -10.09
C TYR A 78 -2.46 -7.08 -10.72
N ARG A 79 -3.17 -7.94 -9.97
CA ARG A 79 -4.46 -8.49 -10.42
C ARG A 79 -5.50 -7.39 -10.56
N ALA A 80 -5.60 -6.49 -9.59
CA ALA A 80 -6.51 -5.36 -9.65
C ALA A 80 -6.18 -4.44 -10.85
N ALA A 81 -4.90 -4.10 -11.05
CA ALA A 81 -4.47 -3.31 -12.20
C ALA A 81 -4.82 -4.00 -13.53
N ALA A 82 -4.62 -5.32 -13.63
CA ALA A 82 -5.00 -6.09 -14.81
C ALA A 82 -6.52 -6.05 -15.06
N THR A 83 -7.35 -6.19 -14.02
CA THR A 83 -8.81 -6.08 -14.13
C THR A 83 -9.25 -4.70 -14.60
N VAL A 84 -8.63 -3.62 -14.10
CA VAL A 84 -8.95 -2.25 -14.54
C VAL A 84 -8.55 -2.02 -16.00
N LEU A 85 -7.43 -2.60 -16.44
CA LEU A 85 -6.92 -2.49 -17.80
C LEU A 85 -7.58 -3.47 -18.78
N GLU A 86 -8.35 -4.44 -18.30
CA GLU A 86 -8.98 -5.46 -19.14
C GLU A 86 -10.01 -4.83 -20.08
N GLY A 87 -9.94 -5.20 -21.37
CA GLY A 87 -10.78 -4.62 -22.42
C GLY A 87 -10.48 -3.16 -22.74
N GLN A 88 -9.52 -2.53 -22.07
CA GLN A 88 -9.05 -1.19 -22.40
C GLN A 88 -8.15 -1.22 -23.64
N GLY A 89 -8.17 -0.14 -24.41
CA GLY A 89 -7.29 0.04 -25.56
C GLY A 89 -5.83 0.30 -25.15
N ALA A 90 -5.04 0.85 -26.09
CA ALA A 90 -3.68 1.26 -25.77
C ALA A 90 -3.67 2.35 -24.68
N ASN A 91 -2.77 2.20 -23.70
CA ASN A 91 -2.59 3.20 -22.64
C ASN A 91 -2.09 4.52 -23.24
N GLN A 92 -2.62 5.64 -22.74
CA GLN A 92 -2.14 6.98 -23.11
C GLN A 92 -0.77 7.28 -22.45
N ALA A 93 -0.59 6.84 -21.21
CA ALA A 93 0.66 6.96 -20.47
C ALA A 93 1.54 5.73 -20.67
N ARG A 94 2.86 5.89 -20.56
CA ARG A 94 3.79 4.77 -20.50
C ARG A 94 3.66 4.05 -19.17
N LEU A 95 3.31 2.77 -19.21
CA LEU A 95 3.13 1.94 -18.01
C LEU A 95 4.37 1.07 -17.72
N TRP A 96 4.88 1.17 -16.50
CA TRP A 96 5.96 0.34 -15.97
C TRP A 96 5.41 -0.61 -14.90
N VAL A 97 5.60 -1.91 -15.11
CA VAL A 97 5.16 -2.96 -14.17
C VAL A 97 6.37 -3.72 -13.66
N CYS A 98 6.61 -3.66 -12.34
CA CYS A 98 7.76 -4.28 -11.69
C CYS A 98 7.31 -5.14 -10.50
N PRO A 99 7.08 -6.45 -10.66
CA PRO A 99 6.74 -7.34 -9.54
C PRO A 99 7.86 -7.39 -8.48
N PRO A 100 7.53 -7.43 -7.17
CA PRO A 100 8.53 -7.27 -6.10
C PRO A 100 9.41 -8.51 -5.90
N THR A 101 8.96 -9.67 -6.39
CA THR A 101 9.69 -10.95 -6.33
C THR A 101 9.49 -11.71 -7.64
N ARG A 102 10.47 -12.55 -7.99
CA ARG A 102 10.40 -13.49 -9.12
C ARG A 102 9.28 -14.52 -8.99
#